data_AF-A0A838VCJ0-F1
#
_entry.id   AF-A0A838VCJ0-F1
#
_cell.length_a   1.000
_cell.length_b   1.000
_cell.length_c   1.000
_cell.angle_alpha   90.00
_cell.angle_beta   90.00
_cell.angle_gamma   90.00
#
_symmetry.space_group_name_H-M   'P 1'
#
loop_
_entity.id
_entity.type
_entity.pdbx_description
1 polymer ?
#
loop_
_entity_poly.entity_id
_entity_poly.type
_entity_poly.pdbx_seq_one_letter_code
_entity_poly.pdbx_strand_id
1 'polypeptide(L)'
;VLDGRDIGTVIAPAADAKLFVTATLEIRARRRHAQLDGKVSYKHVLADIETRDARDSGRAVAPLMQAADADLLDTSDLTIDAAIRRAIALVEARVKS
;
A
#
# COMPACT_ATOMS: atom_id res chain seq x y z
N VAL A 1 3.69 11.49 -9.48
CA VAL A 1 3.49 10.32 -8.60
C VAL A 1 2.37 9.49 -9.19
N LEU A 2 2.60 8.18 -9.38
CA LEU A 2 1.58 7.23 -9.85
C LEU A 2 1.24 6.29 -8.69
N ASP A 3 -0.04 6.02 -8.45
CA ASP A 3 -0.49 5.04 -7.45
C ASP A 3 -1.33 3.93 -8.10
N GLY A 4 -1.16 2.70 -7.63
CA GLY A 4 -1.77 1.52 -8.23
C GLY A 4 -1.14 0.23 -7.72
N ARG A 5 -1.55 -0.91 -8.29
CA ARG A 5 -1.10 -2.23 -7.82
C ARG A 5 0.14 -2.76 -8.54
N ASP A 6 0.30 -2.39 -9.80
CA ASP A 6 1.28 -2.91 -10.76
C ASP A 6 2.16 -1.80 -11.35
N ILE A 7 2.20 -0.64 -10.67
CA ILE A 7 2.95 0.53 -11.15
C ILE A 7 4.45 0.22 -11.23
N GLY A 8 5.05 -0.27 -10.15
CA GLY A 8 6.49 -0.52 -10.09
C GLY A 8 6.96 -1.79 -10.81
N THR A 9 6.03 -2.66 -11.22
CA THR A 9 6.32 -3.97 -11.83
C THR A 9 5.95 -4.03 -13.31
N VAL A 10 4.92 -3.30 -13.76
CA VAL A 10 4.39 -3.36 -15.13
C VAL A 10 4.35 -1.99 -15.80
N ILE A 11 3.72 -0.99 -15.18
CA ILE A 11 3.44 0.30 -15.85
C ILE A 11 4.68 1.20 -15.95
N ALA A 12 5.46 1.28 -14.87
CA ALA A 12 6.66 2.10 -14.75
C ALA A 12 7.81 1.29 -14.09
N PRO A 13 8.25 0.18 -14.73
CA PRO A 13 9.30 -0.67 -14.18
C PRO A 13 10.67 0.01 -14.11
N ALA A 14 10.86 1.14 -14.80
CA ALA A 14 12.08 1.94 -14.77
C ALA A 14 11.94 3.24 -13.95
N ALA A 15 10.93 3.35 -13.08
CA ALA A 15 10.77 4.52 -12.22
C ALA A 15 11.98 4.72 -11.29
N ASP A 16 12.44 5.98 -11.15
CA ASP A 16 13.62 6.35 -10.35
C ASP A 16 13.50 5.99 -8.86
N ALA A 17 12.27 5.99 -8.34
CA ALA A 17 11.96 5.54 -6.98
C ALA A 17 10.61 4.83 -6.97
N LYS A 18 10.54 3.73 -6.21
CA LYS A 18 9.33 2.90 -6.07
C LYS A 18 9.09 2.63 -4.59
N LEU A 19 7.85 2.83 -4.14
CA LEU A 19 7.43 2.52 -2.79
C LEU A 19 6.38 1.42 -2.83
N PHE A 20 6.56 0.39 -2.01
CA PHE A 20 5.51 -0.58 -1.71
C PHE A 20 4.89 -0.21 -0.37
N VAL A 21 3.73 0.46 -0.42
CA VAL A 21 3.04 0.94 0.77
C VAL A 21 2.12 -0.14 1.33
N THR A 22 2.30 -0.49 2.60
CA THR A 22 1.49 -1.52 3.26
C THR A 22 1.02 -1.08 4.65
N ALA A 23 0.10 -1.86 5.21
CA ALA A 23 -0.28 -1.86 6.60
C ALA A 23 -0.99 -3.19 6.92
N THR A 24 -0.99 -3.59 8.19
CA THR A 24 -1.74 -4.77 8.64
C THR A 24 -3.23 -4.68 8.26
N LEU A 25 -3.85 -5.84 8.07
CA LEU A 25 -5.25 -5.97 7.68
C LEU A 25 -6.17 -5.26 8.68
N GLU A 26 -5.92 -5.43 9.97
CA GLU A 26 -6.70 -4.86 11.06
C GLU A 26 -6.62 -3.33 11.08
N ILE A 27 -5.43 -2.77 10.84
CA ILE A 27 -5.24 -1.32 10.79
C ILE A 27 -5.98 -0.73 9.58
N ARG A 28 -5.88 -1.37 8.40
CA ARG A 28 -6.61 -0.93 7.21
C ARG A 28 -8.12 -1.03 7.41
N ALA A 29 -8.61 -2.12 8.00
CA ALA A 29 -10.02 -2.29 8.33
C ALA A 29 -10.52 -1.26 9.34
N ARG A 30 -9.76 -0.98 10.40
CA ARG A 30 -10.11 0.04 11.39
C ARG A 30 -10.19 1.43 10.76
N ARG A 31 -9.19 1.82 9.96
CA ARG A 31 -9.17 3.10 9.24
C ARG A 31 -10.37 3.21 8.28
N ARG A 32 -10.66 2.16 7.51
CA ARG A 32 -11.78 2.14 6.57
C ARG A 32 -13.13 2.19 7.28
N HIS A 33 -13.30 1.45 8.38
CA HIS A 33 -14.51 1.48 9.18
C HIS A 33 -14.78 2.87 9.76
N ALA A 34 -13.75 3.56 10.26
CA ALA A 34 -13.86 4.94 10.72
C ALA A 34 -14.29 5.91 9.61
N GLN A 35 -13.79 5.73 8.38
CA GLN A 35 -14.21 6.53 7.21
C GLN A 35 -15.66 6.30 6.76
N LEU A 36 -16.25 5.16 7.15
CA LEU A 36 -17.63 4.81 6.79
C LEU A 36 -18.63 5.26 7.87
N ASP A 37 -18.18 5.94 8.92
CA ASP A 37 -19.00 6.42 10.04
C ASP A 37 -19.91 5.33 10.64
N GLY A 38 -19.43 4.08 10.67
CA GLY A 38 -20.18 2.94 11.22
C GLY A 38 -21.38 2.47 10.37
N LYS A 39 -21.53 2.94 9.12
CA LYS A 39 -22.58 2.48 8.19
C LYS A 39 -22.48 0.99 7.83
N VAL A 40 -21.32 0.39 8.06
CA VAL A 40 -21.00 -1.01 7.77
C VAL A 40 -20.26 -1.58 8.97
N SER A 41 -20.56 -2.82 9.36
CA SER A 41 -19.89 -3.46 10.50
C SER A 41 -18.39 -3.66 10.25
N TYR A 42 -17.56 -3.52 11.29
CA TYR A 42 -16.12 -3.79 11.23
C TYR A 42 -15.80 -5.17 10.64
N LYS A 43 -16.55 -6.22 11.03
CA LYS A 43 -16.36 -7.58 10.53
C LYS A 43 -16.53 -7.67 9.01
N HIS A 44 -17.51 -6.96 8.45
CA HIS A 44 -17.72 -6.93 7.01
C HIS A 44 -16.58 -6.18 6.30
N VAL A 45 -16.17 -5.04 6.84
CA VAL A 45 -15.02 -4.27 6.30
C VAL A 45 -13.73 -5.11 6.31
N LEU A 46 -13.48 -5.87 7.38
CA LEU A 46 -12.32 -6.74 7.50
C LEU A 46 -12.33 -7.83 6.41
N ALA A 47 -13.45 -8.55 6.28
CA ALA A 47 -13.62 -9.62 5.29
C ALA A 47 -13.52 -9.11 3.84
N ASP A 48 -14.06 -7.92 3.57
CA ASP A 48 -13.97 -7.28 2.25
C ASP A 48 -12.53 -6.95 1.87
N ILE A 49 -11.75 -6.41 2.82
CA ILE A 49 -10.35 -6.07 2.59
C ILE A 49 -9.54 -7.36 2.39
N GLU A 50 -9.72 -8.37 3.23
CA GLU A 50 -9.03 -9.66 3.11
C GLU A 50 -9.31 -10.33 1.76
N THR A 51 -10.59 -10.38 1.35
CA THR A 51 -11.01 -10.93 0.05
C THR A 51 -10.36 -10.16 -1.10
N ARG A 52 -10.33 -8.83 -0.99
CA ARG A 52 -9.70 -7.97 -1.99
C ARG A 52 -8.20 -8.24 -2.09
N ASP A 53 -7.50 -8.33 -0.97
CA ASP A 53 -6.05 -8.58 -0.96
C ASP A 53 -5.71 -9.95 -1.55
N ALA A 54 -6.43 -11.00 -1.13
CA ALA A 54 -6.26 -12.34 -1.68
C ALA A 54 -6.47 -12.37 -3.20
N ARG A 55 -7.53 -11.71 -3.68
CA ARG A 55 -7.79 -11.59 -5.12
C ARG A 55 -6.70 -10.79 -5.83
N ASP A 56 -6.20 -9.72 -5.22
CA ASP A 56 -5.25 -8.79 -5.85
C ASP A 56 -3.84 -9.39 -5.93
N SER A 57 -3.40 -10.13 -4.92
CA SER A 57 -2.13 -10.87 -4.94
C SER A 57 -2.22 -12.18 -5.72
N GLY A 58 -3.40 -12.80 -5.83
CA GLY A 58 -3.63 -14.04 -6.57
C GLY A 58 -3.86 -13.89 -8.07
N ARG A 59 -3.78 -12.69 -8.64
CA ARG A 59 -4.01 -12.47 -10.08
C ARG A 59 -2.91 -13.15 -10.91
N ALA A 60 -3.30 -13.85 -11.98
CA ALA A 60 -2.35 -14.45 -12.91
C ALA A 60 -1.55 -13.40 -13.72
N VAL A 61 -2.14 -12.23 -13.96
CA VAL A 61 -1.53 -11.12 -14.68
C VAL A 61 -1.47 -9.91 -13.75
N ALA A 62 -0.30 -9.30 -13.66
CA ALA A 62 -0.03 -8.12 -12.83
C ALA A 62 -0.52 -8.26 -11.36
N PRO A 63 -0.06 -9.29 -10.63
CA PRO A 63 -0.40 -9.45 -9.22
C PRO A 63 0.10 -8.26 -8.40
N LEU A 64 -0.63 -7.92 -7.33
CA LEU A 64 -0.14 -7.00 -6.32
C LEU A 64 1.04 -7.65 -5.58
N MET A 65 2.25 -7.22 -5.94
CA MET A 65 3.49 -7.66 -5.33
C MET A 65 4.49 -6.50 -5.25
N GLN A 66 5.41 -6.59 -4.28
CA GLN A 66 6.52 -5.65 -4.18
C GLN A 66 7.51 -5.89 -5.33
N ALA A 67 7.85 -4.84 -6.08
CA ALA A 67 8.95 -4.90 -7.04
C ALA A 67 10.28 -5.10 -6.31
N ALA A 68 11.24 -5.82 -6.91
CA ALA A 68 12.51 -6.17 -6.26
C ALA A 68 13.33 -4.94 -5.81
N ASP A 69 13.16 -3.81 -6.50
CA ASP A 69 13.82 -2.53 -6.25
C ASP A 69 12.93 -1.51 -5.53
N ALA A 70 11.71 -1.90 -5.11
CA ALA A 70 10.83 -1.03 -4.35
C ALA A 70 11.14 -1.06 -2.86
N ASP A 71 11.20 0.11 -2.25
CA ASP A 71 11.37 0.25 -0.80
C ASP A 71 10.03 0.03 -0.08
N LEU A 72 10.05 -0.77 1.00
CA LEU A 72 8.87 -1.06 1.81
C LEU A 72 8.53 0.14 2.72
N LEU A 73 7.29 0.63 2.62
CA LEU A 73 6.72 1.61 3.52
C LEU A 73 5.56 0.98 4.30
N ASP A 74 5.87 0.39 5.47
CA ASP A 74 4.84 -0.06 6.41
C ASP A 74 4.31 1.12 7.21
N THR A 75 3.00 1.36 7.11
CA THR A 75 2.29 2.46 7.76
C THR A 75 1.43 2.02 8.93
N SER A 76 1.53 0.76 9.38
CA SER A 76 0.69 0.17 10.44
C SER A 76 0.68 1.03 11.71
N ASP A 77 1.87 1.47 12.14
CA ASP A 77 2.08 2.25 13.36
C ASP A 77 2.47 3.72 13.09
N LEU A 78 2.29 4.18 11.85
CA LEU A 78 2.61 5.56 11.47
C LEU A 78 1.37 6.45 11.47
N THR A 79 1.55 7.67 11.97
CA THR A 79 0.63 8.77 11.67
C THR A 79 0.76 9.19 10.20
N ILE A 80 -0.20 9.96 9.68
CA ILE A 80 -0.15 10.48 8.31
C ILE A 80 1.15 11.26 8.08
N ASP A 81 1.49 12.19 8.98
CA ASP A 81 2.71 13.00 8.83
C ASP A 81 3.99 12.16 8.91
N ALA A 82 4.01 11.13 9.78
CA ALA A 82 5.15 10.23 9.89
C ALA A 82 5.30 9.37 8.62
N ALA A 83 4.21 8.88 8.05
CA ALA A 83 4.21 8.14 6.79
C ALA A 83 4.70 9.02 5.62
N ILE A 84 4.25 10.28 5.54
CA ILE A 84 4.70 11.24 4.52
C ILE A 84 6.21 11.50 4.66
N ARG A 85 6.69 11.82 5.87
CA ARG A 85 8.13 12.04 6.11
C ARG A 85 8.95 10.81 5.74
N ARG A 86 8.47 9.61 6.08
CA ARG A 86 9.16 8.36 5.75
C ARG A 86 9.19 8.12 4.24
N ALA A 87 8.08 8.37 3.53
CA ALA A 87 8.02 8.26 2.07
C ALA A 87 9.01 9.21 1.38
N ILE A 88 9.07 10.48 1.81
CA ILE A 88 10.02 11.46 1.29
C ILE A 88 11.46 10.98 1.51
N ALA A 89 11.79 10.54 2.72
CA ALA A 89 13.15 10.07 3.04
C ALA A 89 13.57 8.87 2.18
N LEU A 90 12.66 7.92 1.91
CA LEU A 90 12.94 6.78 1.04
C LEU A 90 13.20 7.21 -0.40
N VAL A 91 12.36 8.09 -0.96
CA VAL A 91 12.51 8.60 -2.32
C VAL A 91 13.80 9.39 -2.48
N GLU A 92 14.11 10.28 -1.53
CA GLU A 92 15.35 11.06 -1.58
C GLU A 92 16.60 10.18 -1.54
N ALA A 93 16.60 9.10 -0.75
CA ALA A 93 17.73 8.17 -0.70
C ALA A 93 17.97 7.49 -2.05
N ARG A 94 16.92 7.20 -2.82
CA ARG A 94 17.04 6.61 -4.16
C ARG A 94 17.51 7.60 -5.22
N VAL A 95 16.93 8.80 -5.25
CA VAL A 95 17.18 9.79 -6.32
C VAL A 95 18.52 10.52 -6.15
N LYS A 96 19.07 10.57 -4.94
CA LYS A 96 20.40 11.16 -4.68
C LYS A 96 21.57 10.17 -4.86
N SER A 97 21.29 8.92 -5.22
CA SER A 97 22.29 7.85 -5.40
C SER A 97 22.81 7.76 -6.83
#